data_AF-A0A2J0MCH1-F1
#
_entry.id   AF-A0A2J0MCH1-F1
#
_cell.length_a   1.000
_cell.length_b   1.000
_cell.length_c   1.000
_cell.angle_alpha   90.00
_cell.angle_beta   90.00
_cell.angle_gamma   90.00
#
_symmetry.space_group_name_H-M   'P 1'
#
loop_
_entity.id
_entity.type
_entity.pdbx_description
1 polymer ?
#
loop_
_entity_poly.entity_id
_entity_poly.type
_entity_poly.pdbx_seq_one_letter_code
_entity_poly.pdbx_strand_id
1 'polypeptide(L)' 'ILPVEVKAGKTGTLKSLKLFIEEKKSLFGIRFSQEKISFYDQVLTLPLYMAEQMRRLSQEANLR' A
#
# COMPACT_ATOMS: atom_id res chain seq x y z
N ILE A 1 1.20 12.39 4.29
CA ILE A 1 2.29 11.37 4.24
C ILE A 1 1.61 10.04 3.94
N LEU A 2 2.14 9.20 3.06
CA LEU A 2 1.61 7.86 2.79
C LEU A 2 2.66 6.81 3.18
N PRO A 3 2.39 5.93 4.14
CA PRO A 3 3.27 4.81 4.46
C PRO A 3 3.42 3.87 3.26
N VAL A 4 4.65 3.42 3.01
CA VAL A 4 4.96 2.50 1.90
C VAL A 4 5.76 1.31 2.43
N GLU A 5 5.37 0.10 2.01
CA GLU A 5 6.09 -1.14 2.28
C GLU A 5 6.35 -1.89 0.97
N VAL A 6 7.55 -2.47 0.81
CA VAL A 6 7.92 -3.30 -0.35
C VAL A 6 8.21 -4.72 0.13
N LYS A 7 7.56 -5.72 -0.46
CA LYS A 7 7.74 -7.14 -0.13
C LYS A 7 8.38 -7.88 -1.30
N ALA A 8 9.54 -8.50 -1.04
CA ALA A 8 10.27 -9.30 -2.02
C ALA A 8 9.76 -10.75 -2.16
N GLY A 9 8.94 -11.24 -1.22
CA GLY A 9 8.44 -12.62 -1.20
C GLY A 9 7.04 -12.75 -0.59
N LYS A 10 6.51 -13.98 -0.56
CA LYS A 10 5.14 -14.30 -0.08
C LYS A 10 5.00 -14.27 1.45
N THR A 11 6.11 -14.39 2.17
CA THR A 11 6.13 -14.58 3.63
C THR A 11 6.43 -13.27 4.35
N GLY A 12 5.61 -12.93 5.34
CA GLY A 12 5.77 -11.78 6.23
C GLY A 12 4.46 -11.04 6.45
N THR A 13 4.08 -10.81 7.71
CA THR A 13 2.83 -10.15 8.08
C THR A 13 2.81 -8.65 7.75
N LEU A 14 1.63 -8.08 7.54
CA LEU A 14 1.37 -6.64 7.30
C LEU A 14 1.51 -5.75 8.56
N LYS A 15 2.09 -6.27 9.65
CA LYS A 15 2.08 -5.63 10.98
C LYS A 15 2.75 -4.26 10.96
N SER A 16 3.86 -4.11 10.23
CA SER A 16 4.60 -2.85 10.17
C SER A 16 3.84 -1.76 9.41
N LEU A 17 3.26 -2.06 8.24
CA LEU A 17 2.50 -1.09 7.47
C LEU A 17 1.30 -0.54 8.24
N LYS A 18 0.54 -1.40 8.95
CA LYS A 18 -0.59 -0.97 9.78
C LYS A 18 -0.17 -0.02 10.91
N LEU A 19 0.91 -0.35 11.61
CA LEU A 19 1.46 0.52 12.66
C LEU A 19 1.80 1.91 12.10
N PHE A 20 2.43 1.98 10.93
CA PHE A 20 2.75 3.27 10.31
C PHE A 20 1.52 4.07 9.85
N ILE A 21 0.46 3.39 9.39
CA ILE A 21 -0.80 4.05 9.05
C ILE A 21 -1.38 4.75 10.28
N GLU A 22 -1.40 4.06 11.43
CA GLU A 22 -1.88 4.59 12.70
C GLU A 22 -0.98 5.74 13.22
N GLU A 23 0.33 5.52 13.31
CA GLU A 23 1.29 6.51 13.80
C GLU A 23 1.29 7.80 12.98
N LYS A 24 1.14 7.68 11.65
CA LYS A 24 1.12 8.83 10.73
C LYS A 24 -0.28 9.37 10.48
N LYS A 25 -1.32 8.84 11.14
CA LYS A 25 -2.73 9.19 10.94
C LYS A 25 -3.08 9.26 9.45
N SER A 26 -2.55 8.30 8.68
CA SER A 26 -2.74 8.24 7.23
C SER A 26 -4.06 7.54 6.92
N LEU A 27 -4.73 7.95 5.84
CA LEU A 27 -5.99 7.31 5.42
C LEU A 27 -5.78 5.86 4.97
N PHE A 28 -4.63 5.56 4.38
CA PHE A 28 -4.23 4.22 3.95
C PHE A 28 -2.71 4.15 3.76
N GLY A 29 -2.20 2.94 3.57
CA GLY A 29 -0.81 2.66 3.20
C GLY A 29 -0.70 1.96 1.85
N ILE A 30 0.48 2.01 1.23
CA ILE A 30 0.76 1.39 -0.07
C ILE A 30 1.69 0.21 0.13
N ARG A 31 1.31 -0.95 -0.41
CA ARG A 31 2.13 -2.16 -0.43
C ARG A 31 2.54 -2.50 -1.84
N PHE A 32 3.84 -2.58 -2.10
CA PHE A 32 4.37 -3.19 -3.32
C PHE A 32 4.63 -4.67 -3.10
N SER A 33 4.05 -5.52 -3.95
CA SER A 33 4.24 -6.97 -3.90
C SER A 33 4.14 -7.61 -5.30
N GLN A 34 4.19 -8.93 -5.37
CA GLN A 34 3.91 -9.71 -6.59
C GLN A 34 2.41 -10.06 -6.75
N GLU A 35 1.56 -9.60 -5.83
CA GLU A 35 0.12 -9.85 -5.87
C GLU A 35 -0.58 -8.94 -6.88
N LYS A 36 -1.82 -9.30 -7.26
CA LYS A 36 -2.68 -8.45 -8.08
C LYS A 36 -3.04 -7.16 -7.33
N ILE A 37 -3.37 -6.12 -8.09
CA ILE A 37 -3.87 -4.86 -7.54
C ILE A 37 -5.12 -5.12 -6.68
N SER A 38 -5.15 -4.54 -5.49
CA SER A 38 -6.30 -4.63 -4.58
C SER A 38 -6.28 -3.49 -3.58
N PHE A 39 -7.46 -3.16 -3.05
CA PHE A 39 -7.59 -2.24 -1.92
C PHE A 39 -8.40 -2.95 -0.85
N TYR A 40 -7.78 -3.19 0.30
CA TYR A 40 -8.40 -3.90 1.40
C TYR A 40 -7.80 -3.43 2.72
N ASP A 41 -8.65 -3.21 3.73
CA ASP A 41 -8.23 -2.89 5.10
C ASP A 41 -7.20 -1.74 5.17
N GLN A 42 -7.52 -0.62 4.48
CA GLN A 42 -6.68 0.57 4.38
C GLN A 42 -5.30 0.32 3.76
N VAL A 43 -5.17 -0.72 2.93
CA VAL A 43 -3.94 -1.02 2.19
C VAL A 43 -4.22 -1.10 0.70
N LEU A 44 -3.59 -0.21 -0.06
CA LEU A 44 -3.51 -0.28 -1.52
C LEU A 44 -2.34 -1.16 -1.91
N THR A 45 -2.63 -2.37 -2.41
CA THR A 45 -1.61 -3.28 -2.94
C THR A 45 -1.39 -3.02 -4.41
N LEU A 46 -0.14 -2.80 -4.79
CA LEU A 46 0.29 -2.57 -6.17
C LEU A 46 1.35 -3.62 -6.55
N PRO A 47 1.24 -4.24 -7.74
CA PRO A 47 2.37 -4.93 -8.34
C PRO A 47 3.57 -3.99 -8.51
N LEU A 48 4.80 -4.49 -8.32
CA LEU A 48 6.00 -3.65 -8.39
C LEU A 48 6.16 -2.93 -9.74
N TYR A 49 5.77 -3.56 -10.85
CA TYR A 49 5.81 -2.96 -12.19
C TYR A 49 4.83 -1.77 -12.35
N MET A 50 3.91 -1.55 -11.40
CA MET A 50 2.99 -0.41 -11.39
C MET A 50 3.49 0.75 -10.51
N ALA A 51 4.73 0.72 -10.03
CA ALA A 51 5.29 1.77 -9.17
C ALA A 51 5.20 3.17 -9.77
N GLU A 52 5.41 3.31 -11.09
CA GLU A 52 5.25 4.58 -11.80
C GLU A 52 3.81 5.15 -11.69
N GLN A 53 2.82 4.27 -11.62
CA GLN A 53 1.40 4.62 -11.55
C GLN A 53 0.94 4.96 -10.11
N MET A 54 1.82 4.85 -9.11
CA MET A 54 1.52 5.06 -7.70
C MET A 54 0.82 6.39 -7.44
N ARG A 55 1.28 7.48 -8.07
CA ARG A 55 0.69 8.82 -7.88
C ARG A 55 -0.77 8.86 -8.32
N ARG A 56 -1.07 8.38 -9.53
CA ARG A 56 -2.44 8.33 -10.06
C ARG A 56 -3.33 7.44 -9.20
N LEU A 57 -2.86 6.23 -8.89
CA LEU A 57 -3.65 5.22 -8.16
C LEU A 57 -3.91 5.62 -6.70
N SER A 58 -2.97 6.30 -6.04
CA SER A 58 -3.18 6.83 -4.69
C SER A 58 -4.20 7.96 -4.63
N GLN A 59 -4.33 8.77 -5.68
CA GLN A 59 -5.38 9.78 -5.78
C GLN A 59 -6.75 9.13 -5.98
N GLU A 60 -6.85 8.13 -6.85
CA GLU A 60 -8.09 7.37 -7.07
C GLU A 60 -8.56 6.62 -5.82
N ALA A 61 -7.63 6.07 -5.04
CA ALA A 61 -7.95 5.38 -3.79
C ALA A 61 -8.44 6.34 -2.68
N ASN A 62 -7.97 7.58 -2.65
CA ASN A 62 -8.45 8.61 -1.71
C ASN A 62 -9.88 9.08 -1.98
N LEU A 63 -10.39 8.85 -3.20
CA LEU A 63 -11.74 9.26 -3.61
C LEU A 63 -12.81 8.20 -3.30
N ARG A 64 -12.42 7.03 -2.79
CA ARG A 64 -13.30 5.92 -2.41
C ARG A 64 -13.48 5.89 -0.90
#